data_AF-A0A972ZSN8-F1
#
_entry.id   AF-A0A972ZSN8-F1
#
_cell.length_a   1.000
_cell.length_b   1.000
_cell.length_c   1.000
_cell.angle_alpha   90.00
_cell.angle_beta   90.00
_cell.angle_gamma   90.00
#
_symmetry.space_group_name_H-M   'P 1'
#
loop_
_entity.id
_entity.type
_entity.pdbx_description
1 polymer ?
#
loop_
_entity_poly.entity_id
_entity_poly.type
_entity_poly.pdbx_seq_one_letter_code
_entity_poly.pdbx_strand_id
1 'polypeptide(L)' 'MKTETIKKGNGLVNRINKIQEYLKTAKCMRDEGVSIHLQSVVYGKVEISDDVKKEVFDIIEADLSNKLIETESELNNL' A
#
# COMPACT_ATOMS: atom_id res chain seq x y z
N MET A 1 15.21 35.67 -9.12
CA MET A 1 14.20 34.59 -9.11
C MET A 1 14.42 33.77 -7.84
N LYS A 2 13.39 33.57 -7.00
CA LYS A 2 13.48 32.72 -5.81
C LYS A 2 13.14 31.29 -6.23
N THR A 3 14.06 30.36 -5.99
CA THR A 3 13.93 28.93 -6.31
C THR A 3 13.00 28.24 -5.31
N GLU A 4 11.75 27.98 -5.71
CA GLU A 4 10.77 27.17 -4.96
C GLU A 4 10.91 25.65 -5.21
N THR A 5 12.06 25.21 -5.70
CA THR A 5 12.25 23.84 -6.23
C THR A 5 12.44 22.76 -5.14
N ILE A 6 12.85 23.13 -3.93
CA ILE A 6 13.28 22.15 -2.90
C ILE A 6 12.10 21.54 -2.10
N LYS A 7 10.90 22.13 -2.12
CA LYS A 7 9.76 21.62 -1.34
C LYS A 7 9.03 20.42 -1.98
N LYS A 8 9.09 20.25 -3.31
CA LYS A 8 8.36 19.18 -4.02
C LYS A 8 9.03 17.81 -3.90
N GLY A 9 10.35 17.73 -4.03
CA GLY A 9 11.10 16.46 -3.93
C GLY A 9 10.94 15.77 -2.57
N ASN A 10 10.96 16.52 -1.48
CA ASN A 10 10.73 15.98 -0.13
C ASN A 10 9.34 15.35 0.05
N GLY A 11 8.31 15.88 -0.62
CA GLY A 11 6.96 15.33 -0.58
C GLY A 11 6.87 13.95 -1.26
N LEU A 12 7.56 13.78 -2.39
CA LEU A 12 7.60 12.52 -3.13
C LEU A 12 8.42 11.44 -2.41
N VAL A 13 9.58 11.79 -1.86
CA VAL A 13 10.38 10.86 -1.04
C VAL A 13 9.57 10.34 0.16
N ASN A 14 8.81 11.21 0.82
CA ASN A 14 7.94 10.79 1.92
C ASN A 14 6.80 9.86 1.46
N ARG A 15 6.25 10.07 0.26
CA ARG A 15 5.24 9.16 -0.33
C ARG A 15 5.84 7.79 -0.64
N ILE A 16 7.03 7.74 -1.23
CA ILE A 16 7.78 6.50 -1.52
C ILE A 16 7.99 5.70 -0.22
N ASN A 17 8.51 6.34 0.83
CA ASN A 17 8.74 5.67 2.11
C ASN A 17 7.46 5.08 2.71
N LYS A 18 6.34 5.81 2.64
CA LYS A 18 5.04 5.32 3.13
C LYS A 18 4.53 4.12 2.32
N ILE A 19 4.66 4.15 1.00
CA ILE A 19 4.23 3.03 0.14
C ILE A 19 5.06 1.78 0.45
N GLN A 20 6.37 1.91 0.64
CA GLN A 20 7.25 0.81 1.04
C GLN A 20 6.88 0.23 2.42
N GLU A 21 6.49 1.07 3.38
CA GLU A 21 6.00 0.64 4.69
C GLU A 21 4.68 -0.16 4.57
N TYR A 22 3.75 0.31 3.73
CA TYR A 22 2.49 -0.42 3.46
C TYR A 22 2.72 -1.75 2.77
N LEU A 23 3.63 -1.83 1.80
CA LEU A 23 4.02 -3.10 1.17
C LEU A 23 4.60 -4.09 2.20
N LYS A 24 5.49 -3.61 3.08
CA LYS A 24 6.05 -4.42 4.16
C LYS A 24 4.96 -4.94 5.11
N THR A 25 3.99 -4.08 5.44
CA THR A 25 2.88 -4.43 6.31
C THR A 25 1.96 -5.47 5.66
N ALA A 26 1.58 -5.27 4.39
CA ALA A 26 0.74 -6.22 3.65
C ALA A 26 1.38 -7.60 3.56
N LYS A 27 2.69 -7.66 3.27
CA LYS A 27 3.45 -8.93 3.25
C LYS A 27 3.50 -9.60 4.62
N CYS A 28 3.76 -8.83 5.68
CA CYS A 28 3.75 -9.33 7.06
C CYS A 28 2.40 -9.92 7.43
N MET A 29 1.30 -9.24 7.08
CA MET A 29 -0.06 -9.71 7.36
C MET A 29 -0.41 -11.00 6.61
N ARG A 30 0.10 -11.17 5.38
CA ARG A 30 -0.04 -12.40 4.60
C ARG A 30 0.75 -13.56 5.24
N ASP A 31 2.01 -13.33 5.59
CA ASP A 31 2.92 -14.36 6.09
C ASP A 31 2.55 -14.83 7.51
N GLU A 32 2.05 -13.92 8.36
CA GLU A 32 1.59 -14.24 9.73
C GLU A 32 0.16 -14.81 9.79
N GLY A 33 -0.55 -14.90 8.65
CA GLY A 33 -1.90 -15.46 8.60
C GLY A 33 -2.91 -14.61 9.38
N VAL A 34 -2.88 -13.29 9.20
CA VAL A 34 -3.77 -12.38 9.94
C VAL A 34 -5.23 -12.71 9.67
N SER A 35 -5.99 -12.92 10.74
CA SER A 35 -7.43 -13.19 10.65
C SER A 35 -8.20 -11.92 10.29
N ILE A 36 -8.49 -11.76 8.99
CA ILE A 36 -9.35 -10.70 8.47
C ILE A 36 -10.80 -11.06 8.76
N HIS A 37 -11.44 -10.28 9.64
CA HIS A 37 -12.87 -10.37 9.91
C HIS A 37 -13.58 -9.23 9.18
N LEU A 38 -14.54 -9.54 8.32
CA LEU A 38 -15.46 -8.52 7.80
C LEU A 38 -16.67 -8.44 8.73
N GLN A 39 -16.94 -7.24 9.24
CA GLN A 39 -18.22 -6.95 9.88
C GLN A 39 -19.23 -6.59 8.79
N SER A 40 -20.19 -7.49 8.56
CA SER A 40 -21.39 -7.15 7.80
C SER A 40 -22.46 -6.63 8.76
N VAL A 41 -23.09 -5.51 8.42
CA VAL A 41 -24.21 -4.93 9.18
C VAL A 41 -25.42 -5.90 9.23
N VAL A 42 -25.50 -6.84 8.28
CA VAL A 42 -26.63 -7.75 8.10
C VAL A 42 -26.35 -9.17 8.61
N TYR A 43 -25.11 -9.64 8.52
CA TYR A 43 -24.77 -11.07 8.75
C TYR A 43 -23.80 -11.33 9.91
N GLY A 44 -23.40 -10.31 10.67
CA GLY A 44 -22.43 -10.46 11.76
C GLY A 44 -20.98 -10.60 11.25
N LYS A 45 -20.10 -11.18 12.07
CA LYS A 45 -18.70 -11.44 11.69
C LYS A 45 -18.65 -12.60 10.70
N VAL A 46 -18.15 -12.35 9.50
CA VAL A 46 -17.88 -13.38 8.50
C VAL A 46 -16.38 -13.61 8.45
N GLU A 47 -15.96 -14.86 8.69
CA GLU A 47 -14.59 -15.29 8.47
C GLU A 47 -14.38 -15.53 6.97
N ILE A 48 -13.35 -14.89 6.41
CA ILE A 48 -13.00 -15.03 5.00
C ILE A 48 -12.12 -16.28 4.84
N SER A 49 -12.30 -17.03 3.74
CA SER A 49 -11.41 -18.14 3.41
C SER A 49 -9.99 -17.65 3.11
N ASP A 50 -8.99 -18.51 3.33
CA ASP A 50 -7.59 -18.16 3.10
C ASP A 50 -7.27 -17.86 1.63
N ASP A 51 -7.98 -18.49 0.69
CA ASP A 51 -7.87 -18.19 -0.74
C ASP A 51 -8.28 -16.75 -1.07
N VAL A 52 -9.41 -16.30 -0.50
CA VAL A 52 -9.89 -14.92 -0.71
C VAL A 52 -9.00 -13.91 0.02
N LYS A 53 -8.48 -14.24 1.22
CA LYS A 53 -7.49 -13.39 1.90
C LYS A 53 -6.25 -13.21 1.03
N LYS A 54 -5.75 -14.31 0.44
CA LYS A 54 -4.59 -14.28 -0.45
C LYS A 54 -4.84 -13.41 -1.67
N GLU A 55 -5.98 -13.58 -2.34
CA GLU A 55 -6.36 -12.76 -3.51
C GLU A 55 -6.42 -11.27 -3.15
N VAL A 56 -7.01 -10.92 -2.01
CA VAL A 56 -7.06 -9.53 -1.52
C VAL A 56 -5.65 -8.98 -1.29
N PHE A 57 -4.76 -9.74 -0.65
CA PHE A 57 -3.38 -9.30 -0.43
C PHE A 57 -2.59 -9.16 -1.74
N ASP A 58 -2.79 -10.07 -2.71
CA ASP A 58 -2.13 -10.00 -4.01
C ASP A 58 -2.58 -8.75 -4.79
N ILE A 59 -3.86 -8.39 -4.74
CA ILE A 59 -4.40 -7.15 -5.33
C ILE A 59 -3.77 -5.91 -4.66
N ILE A 60 -3.69 -5.90 -3.32
CA ILE A 60 -3.10 -4.79 -2.57
C ILE A 60 -1.61 -4.63 -2.89
N GLU A 61 -0.87 -5.74 -2.95
CA GLU A 61 0.57 -5.75 -3.27
C GLU A 61 0.82 -5.21 -4.69
N ALA A 62 -0.03 -5.59 -5.66
CA ALA A 62 0.05 -5.09 -7.02
C ALA A 62 -0.23 -3.58 -7.12
N ASP A 63 -1.32 -3.09 -6.49
CA ASP A 63 -1.69 -1.67 -6.53
C ASP A 63 -0.62 -0.78 -5.87
N LEU A 64 -0.10 -1.20 -4.72
CA LEU A 64 0.96 -0.47 -4.02
C LEU A 64 2.28 -0.47 -4.81
N SER A 65 2.63 -1.58 -5.47
CA SER A 65 3.83 -1.66 -6.30
C SER A 65 3.75 -0.73 -7.51
N ASN A 66 2.60 -0.64 -8.16
CA ASN A 66 2.37 0.29 -9.27
C ASN A 66 2.50 1.75 -8.81
N LYS A 67 1.87 2.11 -7.68
CA LYS A 67 1.98 3.45 -7.08
C LYS A 67 3.41 3.82 -6.70
N LEU A 68 4.21 2.84 -6.27
CA LEU A 68 5.63 3.06 -5.98
C LEU A 68 6.37 3.47 -7.25
N ILE A 69 6.23 2.70 -8.33
CA ILE A 69 6.86 2.96 -9.63
C ILE A 69 6.45 4.33 -10.18
N GLU A 70 5.16 4.68 -10.11
CA GLU A 70 4.64 5.99 -10.54
C GLU A 70 5.29 7.13 -9.74
N THR A 71 5.35 7.01 -8.41
CA THR A 71 5.91 8.05 -7.54
C THR A 71 7.43 8.18 -7.68
N GLU A 72 8.14 7.06 -7.86
CA GLU A 72 9.58 7.05 -8.16
C GLU A 72 9.86 7.68 -9.53
N SER A 73 9.00 7.42 -10.52
CA SER A 73 9.08 8.05 -11.84
C SER A 73 8.84 9.55 -11.76
N GLU A 74 7.86 10.01 -10.98
CA GLU A 74 7.64 11.44 -10.71
C GLU A 74 8.89 12.09 -10.10
N LEU A 75 9.53 11.43 -9.12
CA LEU A 75 10.72 11.95 -8.45
C LEU A 75 11.92 12.04 -9.40
N ASN A 76 12.11 11.06 -10.28
CA ASN A 76 13.20 11.04 -11.26
C ASN A 76 13.02 12.09 -12.37
N ASN A 77 11.82 12.63 -12.56
CA ASN A 77 11.50 13.68 -13.54
C ASN A 77 11.59 15.12 -12.97
N LEU A 78 12.02 15.30 -11.72
CA LEU A 78 12.21 16.61 -11.05
C LEU A 78 13.67 17.05 -11.05
#